data_AF-A0A916HFQ4-F1
#
_entry.id   AF-A0A916HFQ4-F1
#
_cell.length_a   1.000
_cell.length_b   1.000
_cell.length_c   1.000
_cell.angle_alpha   90.00
_cell.angle_beta   90.00
_cell.angle_gamma   90.00
#
_symmetry.space_group_name_H-M   'P 1'
#
loop_
_entity.id
_entity.type
_entity.pdbx_description
1 polymer ?
#
loop_
_entity_poly.entity_id
_entity_poly.type
_entity_poly.pdbx_seq_one_letter_code
_entity_poly.pdbx_strand_id
1 'polypeptide(L)'
;MTTSKLTGLIAAPFTALHPDGSLNLEQIKPQADHLATTGVGGAFVCGTTGEGLSFTTSERERVAERWVKAAAKRLKVIVHVGHNSLEESRHLAAHAARAGADAVATHGPTFVRPASVRELVEFCAGVAAAAPELPFYFYHIPVMTGVHLPMPEFLTLGARRIPNLAGIKFTDENLMSFSQCLQLEGGRFNLLFGRDEILLAALALGATGAVGSTYNYIAPVYHRLWDAFARGDLAAARRHQWTALQIIAVMIRHGGLPAGKAMMGFIGLECGPVRPPLRTLTEGEVAALRRELESVGFAGPFAGTSGDALLVGGGANFPEAMPWDGGRKVWHDRVFVLTNPADTWRTGFELPRPLAYGVSVSTPEGVLCAGGSDAQEHHREVFLLRWA
;
A
#
# COMPACT_ATOMS: atom_id res chain seq x y z
N MET A 1 -25.32 21.67 2.50
CA MET A 1 -24.01 22.35 2.38
C MET A 1 -23.25 21.67 1.25
N THR A 2 -22.75 22.40 0.25
CA THR A 2 -21.85 21.84 -0.76
C THR A 2 -20.46 21.73 -0.15
N THR A 3 -20.17 20.59 0.48
CA THR A 3 -18.84 20.28 1.00
C THR A 3 -17.89 20.04 -0.17
N SER A 4 -16.73 20.70 -0.17
CA SER A 4 -15.71 20.50 -1.19
C SER A 4 -15.25 19.05 -1.19
N LYS A 5 -15.24 18.38 -2.35
CA LYS A 5 -14.74 17.01 -2.47
C LYS A 5 -13.26 16.94 -2.10
N LEU A 6 -12.88 15.86 -1.43
CA LEU A 6 -11.48 15.52 -1.20
C LEU A 6 -10.92 14.90 -2.49
N THR A 7 -9.74 15.36 -2.89
CA THR A 7 -9.07 14.98 -4.13
C THR A 7 -7.60 14.68 -3.91
N GLY A 8 -6.97 13.99 -4.87
CA GLY A 8 -5.57 13.61 -4.80
C GLY A 8 -5.32 12.45 -3.82
N LEU A 9 -4.09 12.34 -3.35
CA LEU A 9 -3.66 11.29 -2.42
C LEU A 9 -3.98 11.67 -0.98
N ILE A 10 -4.57 10.74 -0.24
CA ILE A 10 -4.86 10.85 1.20
C ILE A 10 -4.18 9.66 1.87
N ALA A 11 -3.12 9.88 2.64
CA ALA A 11 -2.44 8.78 3.30
C ALA A 11 -3.30 8.22 4.43
N ALA A 12 -3.29 6.90 4.63
CA ALA A 12 -3.79 6.27 5.85
C ALA A 12 -2.60 6.05 6.79
N PRO A 13 -2.29 6.96 7.73
CA PRO A 13 -1.08 6.87 8.53
C PRO A 13 -1.09 5.75 9.56
N PHE A 14 0.10 5.36 9.98
CA PHE A 14 0.32 4.40 11.06
C PHE A 14 0.19 5.09 12.43
N THR A 15 -0.34 4.35 13.42
CA THR A 15 -0.28 4.79 14.82
C THR A 15 1.06 4.33 15.40
N ALA A 16 1.91 5.29 15.76
CA ALA A 16 3.23 5.00 16.31
C ALA A 16 3.12 4.53 17.78
N LEU A 17 3.91 3.52 18.15
CA LEU A 17 3.97 2.96 19.50
C LEU A 17 5.38 3.04 20.08
N HIS A 18 5.46 3.10 21.40
CA HIS A 18 6.67 2.81 22.14
C HIS A 18 6.90 1.28 22.20
N PRO A 19 8.11 0.81 22.55
CA PRO A 19 8.39 -0.62 22.68
C PRO A 19 7.48 -1.36 23.67
N ASP A 20 6.94 -0.67 24.68
CA ASP A 20 5.99 -1.21 25.65
C ASP A 20 4.53 -1.31 25.14
N GLY A 21 4.27 -0.86 23.91
CA GLY A 21 2.94 -0.88 23.27
C GLY A 21 2.06 0.35 23.58
N SER A 22 2.56 1.30 24.38
CA SER A 22 1.88 2.58 24.63
C SER A 22 1.99 3.53 23.42
N LEU A 23 1.05 4.47 23.31
CA LEU A 23 1.01 5.43 22.20
C LEU A 23 2.23 6.36 22.18
N ASN A 24 2.91 6.43 21.03
CA ASN A 24 3.95 7.42 20.77
C ASN A 24 3.38 8.60 19.95
N LEU A 25 2.68 9.51 20.63
CA LEU A 25 2.01 10.66 20.01
C LEU A 25 2.98 11.72 19.45
N GLU A 26 4.26 11.66 19.80
CA GLU A 26 5.26 12.62 19.32
C GLU A 26 5.58 12.40 17.84
N GLN A 27 5.50 11.15 17.37
CA GLN A 27 5.74 10.76 15.98
C GLN A 27 4.66 11.22 14.99
N ILE A 28 3.51 11.70 15.48
CA ILE A 28 2.44 12.19 14.60
C ILE A 28 2.85 13.48 13.87
N LYS A 29 3.59 14.39 14.52
CA LYS A 29 4.03 15.63 13.86
C LYS A 29 5.04 15.35 12.74
N PRO A 30 6.11 14.57 12.96
CA PRO A 30 7.02 14.15 11.89
C PRO A 30 6.30 13.49 10.70
N GLN A 31 5.34 12.59 10.96
CA GLN A 31 4.53 11.99 9.90
C GLN A 31 3.72 13.03 9.13
N ALA A 32 3.00 13.93 9.82
CA ALA A 32 2.22 14.98 9.17
C ALA A 32 3.09 15.95 8.35
N ASP A 33 4.29 16.26 8.82
CA ASP A 33 5.24 17.09 8.09
C ASP A 33 5.73 16.39 6.82
N HIS A 34 6.10 15.11 6.91
CA HIS A 34 6.50 14.30 5.76
C HIS A 34 5.40 14.15 4.70
N LEU A 35 4.15 13.90 5.14
CA LEU A 35 3.02 13.81 4.21
C LEU A 35 2.79 15.13 3.46
N ALA A 36 2.89 16.26 4.16
CA ALA A 36 2.74 17.56 3.54
C ALA A 36 3.88 17.87 2.55
N THR A 37 5.13 17.50 2.87
CA THR A 37 6.28 17.74 1.96
C THR A 37 6.25 16.87 0.72
N THR A 38 5.60 15.70 0.79
CA THR A 38 5.46 14.76 -0.34
C THR A 38 4.25 15.04 -1.24
N GLY A 39 3.45 16.08 -0.94
CA GLY A 39 2.31 16.49 -1.76
C GLY A 39 1.00 15.73 -1.47
N VAL A 40 0.97 14.92 -0.41
CA VAL A 40 -0.27 14.27 0.06
C VAL A 40 -1.23 15.33 0.59
N GLY A 41 -2.51 15.26 0.21
CA GLY A 41 -3.53 16.27 0.55
C GLY A 41 -4.28 16.01 1.87
N GLY A 42 -4.13 14.83 2.47
CA GLY A 42 -4.83 14.50 3.70
C GLY A 42 -4.37 13.24 4.41
N ALA A 43 -4.94 13.01 5.60
CA ALA A 43 -4.70 11.86 6.45
C ALA A 43 -6.02 11.19 6.86
N PHE A 44 -6.14 9.88 6.62
CA PHE A 44 -7.24 9.02 7.08
C PHE A 44 -6.82 8.29 8.36
N VAL A 45 -7.07 8.90 9.51
CA VAL A 45 -6.51 8.50 10.80
C VAL A 45 -7.37 7.44 11.48
N CYS A 46 -6.76 6.60 12.31
CA CYS A 46 -7.43 5.51 13.04
C CYS A 46 -8.15 4.48 12.13
N GLY A 47 -7.75 4.41 10.85
CA GLY A 47 -8.20 3.38 9.92
C GLY A 47 -7.53 2.02 10.14
N THR A 48 -7.64 1.14 9.16
CA THR A 48 -6.97 -0.18 9.19
C THR A 48 -5.46 -0.06 9.36
N THR A 49 -4.81 0.77 8.54
CA THR A 49 -3.34 1.02 8.59
C THR A 49 -2.90 1.62 9.92
N GLY A 50 -3.73 2.48 10.51
CA GLY A 50 -3.51 3.04 11.83
C GLY A 50 -3.86 2.09 12.98
N GLU A 51 -4.17 0.82 12.69
CA GLU A 51 -4.56 -0.23 13.66
C GLU A 51 -5.74 0.20 14.56
N GLY A 52 -6.63 1.06 14.06
CA GLY A 52 -7.59 1.79 14.90
C GLY A 52 -8.46 0.92 15.81
N LEU A 53 -8.88 -0.26 15.35
CA LEU A 53 -9.71 -1.19 16.13
C LEU A 53 -8.94 -1.98 17.19
N SER A 54 -7.61 -1.90 17.19
CA SER A 54 -6.74 -2.45 18.24
C SER A 54 -6.57 -1.47 19.42
N PHE A 55 -7.07 -0.24 19.29
CA PHE A 55 -6.95 0.81 20.30
C PHE A 55 -8.25 1.01 21.07
N THR A 56 -8.11 1.37 22.35
CA THR A 56 -9.23 1.82 23.16
C THR A 56 -9.81 3.12 22.58
N THR A 57 -11.07 3.42 22.93
CA THR A 57 -11.73 4.67 22.56
C THR A 57 -10.88 5.89 22.94
N SER A 58 -10.39 5.95 24.18
CA SER A 58 -9.55 7.06 24.66
C SER A 58 -8.22 7.20 23.91
N GLU A 59 -7.59 6.08 23.53
CA GLU A 59 -6.38 6.12 22.70
C GLU A 59 -6.66 6.73 21.32
N ARG A 60 -7.77 6.36 20.68
CA ARG A 60 -8.17 6.89 19.37
C ARG A 60 -8.49 8.38 19.44
N GLU A 61 -9.13 8.84 20.51
CA GLU A 61 -9.38 10.27 20.77
C GLU A 61 -8.08 11.06 20.82
N ARG A 62 -7.10 10.60 21.60
CA ARG A 62 -5.78 11.23 21.72
C ARG A 62 -5.02 11.27 20.40
N VAL A 63 -5.10 10.19 19.61
CA VAL A 63 -4.52 10.13 18.26
C VAL A 63 -5.19 11.14 17.33
N ALA A 64 -6.53 11.22 17.35
CA ALA A 64 -7.29 12.16 16.52
C ALA A 64 -6.96 13.62 16.86
N GLU A 65 -6.97 14.00 18.14
CA GLU A 65 -6.58 15.35 18.61
C GLU A 65 -5.18 15.72 18.13
N ARG A 66 -4.23 14.79 18.27
CA ARG A 66 -2.84 15.03 17.90
C ARG A 66 -2.69 15.21 16.39
N TRP A 67 -3.40 14.42 15.58
CA TRP A 67 -3.40 14.55 14.11
C TRP A 67 -4.02 15.87 13.65
N VAL A 68 -5.18 16.27 14.19
CA VAL A 68 -5.80 17.54 13.83
C VAL A 68 -4.87 18.71 14.14
N LYS A 69 -4.23 18.69 15.32
CA LYS A 69 -3.24 19.71 15.71
C LYS A 69 -2.02 19.72 14.79
N ALA A 70 -1.45 18.55 14.46
CA ALA A 70 -0.25 18.42 13.64
C ALA A 70 -0.48 18.79 12.17
N ALA A 71 -1.65 18.47 11.63
CA ALA A 71 -2.04 18.80 10.27
C ALA A 71 -2.01 20.31 10.02
N ALA A 72 -2.35 21.14 11.02
CA ALA A 72 -2.24 22.60 10.97
C ALA A 72 -2.79 23.21 9.66
N LYS A 73 -3.92 22.67 9.18
CA LYS A 73 -4.59 23.01 7.91
C LYS A 73 -3.80 22.75 6.62
N ARG A 74 -2.60 22.16 6.69
CA ARG A 74 -1.83 21.68 5.52
C ARG A 74 -2.35 20.36 4.97
N LEU A 75 -2.99 19.56 5.84
CA LEU A 75 -3.60 18.28 5.50
C LEU A 75 -5.07 18.29 5.92
N LYS A 76 -5.94 17.69 5.11
CA LYS A 76 -7.30 17.34 5.50
C LYS A 76 -7.30 16.10 6.39
N VAL A 77 -7.93 16.16 7.57
CA VAL A 77 -7.97 15.04 8.51
C VAL A 77 -9.35 14.38 8.50
N ILE A 78 -9.39 13.13 8.01
CA ILE A 78 -10.56 12.26 8.09
C ILE A 78 -10.36 11.33 9.28
N VAL A 79 -11.20 11.42 10.32
CA VAL A 79 -11.11 10.53 11.48
C VAL A 79 -12.00 9.31 11.26
N HIS A 80 -11.40 8.12 11.27
CA HIS A 80 -12.16 6.89 11.28
C HIS A 80 -12.71 6.59 12.67
N VAL A 81 -14.04 6.58 12.79
CA VAL A 81 -14.83 6.44 14.03
C VAL A 81 -15.59 5.12 14.12
N GLY A 82 -15.26 4.15 13.25
CA GLY A 82 -15.90 2.83 13.24
C GLY A 82 -15.68 2.04 14.51
N HIS A 83 -16.74 1.37 14.96
CA HIS A 83 -16.76 0.51 16.15
C HIS A 83 -17.96 -0.47 16.06
N ASN A 84 -17.89 -1.62 16.75
CA ASN A 84 -19.00 -2.60 16.77
C ASN A 84 -20.18 -2.16 17.66
N SER A 85 -19.91 -1.31 18.65
CA SER A 85 -20.93 -0.58 19.41
C SER A 85 -21.24 0.75 18.71
N LEU A 86 -22.52 0.96 18.40
CA LEU A 86 -23.01 2.23 17.85
C LEU A 86 -22.71 3.40 18.78
N GLU A 87 -22.85 3.23 20.09
CA GLU A 87 -22.66 4.32 21.06
C GLU A 87 -21.20 4.78 21.10
N GLU A 88 -20.26 3.84 21.09
CA GLU A 88 -18.82 4.17 20.98
C GLU A 88 -18.50 4.88 19.67
N SER A 89 -19.13 4.47 18.56
CA SER A 89 -18.94 5.13 17.28
C SER A 89 -19.51 6.57 17.27
N ARG A 90 -20.65 6.79 17.92
CA ARG A 90 -21.24 8.13 18.13
C ARG A 90 -20.35 9.00 19.02
N HIS A 91 -19.83 8.43 20.10
CA HIS A 91 -18.90 9.12 21.00
C HIS A 91 -17.65 9.59 20.26
N LEU A 92 -17.00 8.70 19.50
CA LEU A 92 -15.83 9.02 18.68
C LEU A 92 -16.14 10.05 17.58
N ALA A 93 -17.33 9.98 16.96
CA ALA A 93 -17.75 10.97 15.97
C ALA A 93 -17.91 12.36 16.58
N ALA A 94 -18.61 12.46 17.71
CA ALA A 94 -18.78 13.71 18.44
C ALA A 94 -17.44 14.27 18.94
N HIS A 95 -16.53 13.40 19.40
CA HIS A 95 -15.17 13.79 19.76
C HIS A 95 -14.39 14.35 18.55
N ALA A 96 -14.39 13.65 17.42
CA ALA A 96 -13.70 14.10 16.21
C ALA A 96 -14.18 15.48 15.72
N ALA A 97 -15.49 15.75 15.82
CA ALA A 97 -16.07 17.07 15.58
C ALA A 97 -15.52 18.14 16.53
N ARG A 98 -15.51 17.88 17.85
CA ARG A 98 -14.93 18.82 18.84
C ARG A 98 -13.43 19.05 18.63
N ALA A 99 -12.70 18.01 18.24
CA ALA A 99 -11.26 18.09 17.97
C ALA A 99 -10.94 18.92 16.71
N GLY A 100 -11.92 19.13 15.82
CA GLY A 100 -11.77 19.94 14.60
C GLY A 100 -11.37 19.15 13.36
N ALA A 101 -11.74 17.86 13.28
CA ALA A 101 -11.56 17.05 12.08
C ALA A 101 -12.27 17.67 10.86
N ASP A 102 -11.75 17.40 9.65
CA ASP A 102 -12.37 17.88 8.40
C ASP A 102 -13.49 16.95 7.92
N ALA A 103 -13.48 15.67 8.33
CA ALA A 103 -14.49 14.68 8.03
C ALA A 103 -14.43 13.50 9.02
N VAL A 104 -15.51 12.72 9.07
CA VAL A 104 -15.53 11.43 9.78
C VAL A 104 -15.83 10.30 8.82
N ALA A 105 -15.32 9.11 9.13
CA ALA A 105 -15.61 7.91 8.37
C ALA A 105 -15.91 6.72 9.26
N THR A 106 -16.78 5.81 8.82
CA THR A 106 -17.07 4.57 9.56
C THR A 106 -17.21 3.39 8.59
N HIS A 107 -16.78 2.20 9.00
CA HIS A 107 -17.16 0.95 8.35
C HIS A 107 -18.40 0.35 9.03
N GLY A 108 -19.02 -0.66 8.42
CA GLY A 108 -20.10 -1.41 9.06
C GLY A 108 -19.59 -2.30 10.22
N PRO A 109 -20.41 -2.61 11.23
CA PRO A 109 -20.00 -3.50 12.31
C PRO A 109 -19.58 -4.88 11.77
N THR A 110 -18.51 -5.44 12.34
CA THR A 110 -17.80 -6.60 11.79
C THR A 110 -18.14 -7.92 12.49
N PHE A 111 -18.62 -7.86 13.73
CA PHE A 111 -19.01 -9.04 14.51
C PHE A 111 -20.46 -9.43 14.22
N VAL A 112 -21.42 -8.56 14.57
CA VAL A 112 -22.81 -8.66 14.11
C VAL A 112 -22.95 -7.80 12.86
N ARG A 113 -22.83 -8.44 11.69
CA ARG A 113 -22.84 -7.73 10.41
C ARG A 113 -24.27 -7.34 10.02
N PRO A 114 -24.48 -6.17 9.40
CA PRO A 114 -25.78 -5.82 8.83
C PRO A 114 -26.15 -6.83 7.74
N ALA A 115 -27.36 -7.36 7.79
CA ALA A 115 -27.87 -8.33 6.81
C ALA A 115 -28.36 -7.66 5.52
N SER A 116 -28.63 -6.35 5.57
CA SER A 116 -29.17 -5.58 4.46
C SER A 116 -28.56 -4.19 4.35
N VAL A 117 -28.65 -3.58 3.16
CA VAL A 117 -28.25 -2.18 2.95
C VAL A 117 -29.03 -1.24 3.87
N ARG A 118 -30.31 -1.52 4.12
CA ARG A 118 -31.15 -0.71 5.01
C ARG A 118 -30.62 -0.68 6.44
N GLU A 119 -30.26 -1.83 7.00
CA GLU A 119 -29.64 -1.92 8.33
C GLU A 119 -28.31 -1.17 8.39
N LEU A 120 -27.48 -1.30 7.34
CA LEU A 120 -26.21 -0.57 7.27
C LEU A 120 -26.44 0.95 7.23
N VAL A 121 -27.43 1.42 6.47
CA VAL A 121 -27.78 2.84 6.38
C VAL A 121 -28.26 3.37 7.73
N GLU A 122 -29.10 2.65 8.47
CA GLU A 122 -29.56 3.10 9.79
C GLU A 122 -28.42 3.15 10.82
N PHE A 123 -27.52 2.17 10.81
CA PHE A 123 -26.31 2.23 11.63
C PHE A 123 -25.47 3.46 11.29
N CYS A 124 -25.18 3.68 10.01
CA CYS A 124 -24.41 4.83 9.54
C CYS A 124 -25.09 6.17 9.88
N ALA A 125 -26.42 6.24 9.81
CA ALA A 125 -27.19 7.43 10.16
C ALA A 125 -27.05 7.79 11.65
N GLY A 126 -27.05 6.77 12.53
CA GLY A 126 -26.80 6.97 13.96
C GLY A 126 -25.41 7.56 14.24
N VAL A 127 -24.38 7.06 13.55
CA VAL A 127 -23.00 7.58 13.67
C VAL A 127 -22.89 8.99 13.12
N ALA A 128 -23.38 9.23 11.90
CA ALA A 128 -23.28 10.51 11.21
C ALA A 128 -24.00 11.65 11.96
N ALA A 129 -25.12 11.33 12.62
CA ALA A 129 -25.89 12.31 13.42
C ALA A 129 -25.14 12.83 14.66
N ALA A 130 -24.08 12.16 15.12
CA ALA A 130 -23.25 12.65 16.22
C ALA A 130 -22.22 13.71 15.79
N ALA A 131 -22.02 13.91 14.47
CA ALA A 131 -21.17 14.95 13.89
C ALA A 131 -21.83 15.54 12.63
N PRO A 132 -23.03 16.16 12.75
CA PRO A 132 -23.87 16.51 11.60
C PRO A 132 -23.24 17.58 10.68
N GLU A 133 -22.36 18.42 11.21
CA GLU A 133 -21.67 19.47 10.46
C GLU A 133 -20.46 18.95 9.67
N LEU A 134 -19.99 17.73 9.95
CA LEU A 134 -18.86 17.14 9.26
C LEU A 134 -19.30 16.26 8.07
N PRO A 135 -18.59 16.32 6.93
CA PRO A 135 -18.72 15.32 5.87
C PRO A 135 -18.56 13.90 6.44
N PHE A 136 -19.53 13.03 6.15
CA PHE A 136 -19.53 11.63 6.55
C PHE A 136 -19.18 10.73 5.37
N TYR A 137 -18.18 9.86 5.53
CA TYR A 137 -17.79 8.85 4.55
C TYR A 137 -18.07 7.45 5.06
N PHE A 138 -18.62 6.59 4.20
CA PHE A 138 -18.60 5.17 4.48
C PHE A 138 -17.27 4.54 4.06
N TYR A 139 -16.67 3.71 4.91
CA TYR A 139 -15.47 2.96 4.58
C TYR A 139 -15.85 1.54 4.16
N HIS A 140 -15.94 1.32 2.84
CA HIS A 140 -16.23 0.03 2.25
C HIS A 140 -14.94 -0.78 2.10
N ILE A 141 -14.77 -1.79 2.95
CA ILE A 141 -13.61 -2.72 2.93
C ILE A 141 -14.06 -4.15 3.27
N PRO A 142 -14.73 -4.85 2.35
CA PRO A 142 -15.33 -6.15 2.62
C PRO A 142 -14.28 -7.21 3.01
N VAL A 143 -13.06 -7.13 2.47
CA VAL A 143 -11.96 -8.04 2.81
C VAL A 143 -11.60 -8.02 4.31
N MET A 144 -11.83 -6.91 5.01
CA MET A 144 -11.59 -6.79 6.46
C MET A 144 -12.86 -6.94 7.29
N THR A 145 -14.00 -6.47 6.79
CA THR A 145 -15.24 -6.36 7.58
C THR A 145 -16.18 -7.54 7.40
N GLY A 146 -16.09 -8.25 6.26
CA GLY A 146 -17.09 -9.21 5.79
C GLY A 146 -18.43 -8.57 5.40
N VAL A 147 -18.55 -7.24 5.40
CA VAL A 147 -19.77 -6.52 5.00
C VAL A 147 -19.75 -6.30 3.49
N HIS A 148 -20.30 -7.27 2.76
CA HIS A 148 -20.32 -7.29 1.30
C HIS A 148 -21.71 -6.94 0.76
N LEU A 149 -22.07 -5.66 0.84
CA LEU A 149 -23.37 -5.12 0.43
C LEU A 149 -23.25 -4.22 -0.83
N PRO A 150 -24.31 -4.08 -1.66
CA PRO A 150 -24.29 -3.23 -2.85
C PRO A 150 -24.11 -1.74 -2.52
N MET A 151 -22.94 -1.19 -2.83
CA MET A 151 -22.61 0.23 -2.56
C MET A 151 -23.44 1.25 -3.35
N PRO A 152 -23.86 1.00 -4.61
CA PRO A 152 -24.76 1.91 -5.31
C PRO A 152 -26.13 2.05 -4.61
N GLU A 153 -26.65 0.94 -4.08
CA GLU A 153 -27.88 0.95 -3.28
C GLU A 153 -27.68 1.67 -1.96
N PHE A 154 -26.55 1.45 -1.28
CA PHE A 154 -26.18 2.18 -0.06
C PHE A 154 -26.16 3.69 -0.27
N LEU A 155 -25.56 4.19 -1.35
CA LEU A 155 -25.56 5.62 -1.66
C LEU A 155 -26.96 6.16 -1.92
N THR A 156 -27.77 5.42 -2.67
CA THR A 156 -29.14 5.81 -3.02
C THR A 156 -30.05 5.92 -1.79
N LEU A 157 -30.00 4.93 -0.89
CA LEU A 157 -30.79 4.93 0.34
C LEU A 157 -30.18 5.89 1.39
N GLY A 158 -28.86 5.89 1.50
CA GLY A 158 -28.09 6.71 2.43
C GLY A 158 -28.30 8.20 2.20
N ALA A 159 -28.33 8.68 0.95
CA ALA A 159 -28.55 10.10 0.66
C ALA A 159 -29.90 10.65 1.13
N ARG A 160 -30.90 9.78 1.33
CA ARG A 160 -32.21 10.16 1.87
C ARG A 160 -32.22 10.19 3.41
N ARG A 161 -31.30 9.45 4.04
CA ARG A 161 -31.30 9.19 5.48
C ARG A 161 -30.17 9.88 6.25
N ILE A 162 -29.07 10.19 5.58
CA ILE A 162 -27.83 10.72 6.12
C ILE A 162 -27.53 12.07 5.43
N PRO A 163 -27.98 13.21 5.99
CA PRO A 163 -27.89 14.51 5.33
C PRO A 163 -26.47 14.96 4.97
N ASN A 164 -25.48 14.55 5.78
CA ASN A 164 -24.07 14.85 5.62
C ASN A 164 -23.26 13.74 4.92
N LEU A 165 -23.92 12.76 4.26
CA LEU A 165 -23.23 11.73 3.48
C LEU A 165 -22.47 12.35 2.30
N ALA A 166 -21.15 12.32 2.38
CA ALA A 166 -20.23 12.87 1.39
C ALA A 166 -19.79 11.84 0.35
N GLY A 167 -19.64 10.57 0.74
CA GLY A 167 -19.30 9.51 -0.19
C GLY A 167 -18.71 8.26 0.47
N ILE A 168 -17.79 7.59 -0.23
CA ILE A 168 -17.24 6.29 0.18
C ILE A 168 -15.73 6.29 0.02
N LYS A 169 -15.00 5.81 1.04
CA LYS A 169 -13.66 5.23 0.86
C LYS A 169 -13.85 3.79 0.36
N PHE A 170 -13.56 3.54 -0.91
CA PHE A 170 -13.89 2.31 -1.63
C PHE A 170 -12.65 1.42 -1.75
N THR A 171 -12.49 0.48 -0.83
CA THR A 171 -11.39 -0.50 -0.82
C THR A 171 -11.92 -1.88 -1.23
N ASP A 172 -12.22 -2.02 -2.51
CA ASP A 172 -12.66 -3.27 -3.14
C ASP A 172 -12.27 -3.29 -4.63
N GLU A 173 -12.22 -4.48 -5.22
CA GLU A 173 -11.80 -4.71 -6.62
C GLU A 173 -12.99 -4.72 -7.59
N ASN A 174 -14.23 -4.60 -7.08
CA ASN A 174 -15.42 -4.48 -7.92
C ASN A 174 -15.51 -3.09 -8.58
N LEU A 175 -14.75 -2.92 -9.67
CA LEU A 175 -14.70 -1.69 -10.46
C LEU A 175 -16.03 -1.33 -11.14
N MET A 176 -16.91 -2.31 -11.36
CA MET A 176 -18.27 -2.05 -11.86
C MET A 176 -19.11 -1.30 -10.81
N SER A 177 -19.12 -1.79 -9.57
CA SER A 177 -19.77 -1.13 -8.44
C SER A 177 -19.17 0.25 -8.18
N PHE A 178 -17.84 0.39 -8.24
CA PHE A 178 -17.16 1.67 -8.14
C PHE A 178 -17.61 2.67 -9.22
N SER A 179 -17.65 2.23 -10.48
CA SER A 179 -18.11 3.05 -11.62
C SER A 179 -19.57 3.50 -11.47
N GLN A 180 -20.46 2.59 -11.06
CA GLN A 180 -21.85 2.93 -10.75
C GLN A 180 -21.93 4.00 -9.66
N CYS A 181 -21.15 3.86 -8.58
CA CYS A 181 -21.11 4.84 -7.51
C CYS A 181 -20.60 6.21 -7.98
N LEU A 182 -19.58 6.25 -8.85
CA LEU A 182 -19.04 7.50 -9.41
C LEU A 182 -20.08 8.29 -10.20
N GLN A 183 -20.99 7.62 -10.91
CA GLN A 183 -21.98 8.25 -11.78
C GLN A 183 -23.29 8.63 -11.06
N LEU A 184 -23.52 8.09 -9.86
CA LEU A 184 -24.77 8.32 -9.12
C LEU A 184 -25.03 9.80 -8.85
N GLU A 185 -26.29 10.22 -9.08
CA GLU A 185 -26.78 11.58 -8.90
C GLU A 185 -25.91 12.63 -9.62
N GLY A 186 -25.45 12.32 -10.84
CA GLY A 186 -24.59 13.23 -11.62
C GLY A 186 -23.20 13.41 -11.01
N GLY A 187 -22.70 12.37 -10.34
CA GLY A 187 -21.44 12.40 -9.62
C GLY A 187 -21.50 13.26 -8.36
N ARG A 188 -22.61 13.23 -7.61
CA ARG A 188 -22.73 13.96 -6.34
C ARG A 188 -21.68 13.52 -5.31
N PHE A 189 -21.48 12.21 -5.17
CA PHE A 189 -20.66 11.65 -4.11
C PHE A 189 -19.16 11.76 -4.40
N ASN A 190 -18.36 11.77 -3.33
CA ASN A 190 -16.91 11.72 -3.40
C ASN A 190 -16.43 10.28 -3.13
N LEU A 191 -16.00 9.61 -4.21
CA LEU A 191 -15.48 8.25 -4.15
C LEU A 191 -13.96 8.31 -4.05
N LEU A 192 -13.44 7.91 -2.90
CA LEU A 192 -12.02 7.85 -2.60
C LEU A 192 -11.55 6.40 -2.78
N PHE A 193 -10.81 6.13 -3.83
CA PHE A 193 -10.39 4.77 -4.16
C PHE A 193 -9.32 4.26 -3.18
N GLY A 194 -9.44 3.03 -2.70
CA GLY A 194 -8.62 2.53 -1.59
C GLY A 194 -7.81 1.28 -1.88
N ARG A 195 -7.57 0.96 -3.16
CA ARG A 195 -6.68 -0.13 -3.62
C ARG A 195 -5.49 0.45 -4.37
N ASP A 196 -4.40 0.64 -3.66
CA ASP A 196 -3.17 1.27 -4.15
C ASP A 196 -2.56 0.48 -5.33
N GLU A 197 -2.77 -0.83 -5.36
CA GLU A 197 -2.29 -1.80 -6.34
C GLU A 197 -2.87 -1.59 -7.75
N ILE A 198 -4.04 -0.96 -7.83
CA ILE A 198 -4.81 -0.80 -9.06
C ILE A 198 -5.35 0.63 -9.23
N LEU A 199 -4.70 1.63 -8.63
CA LEU A 199 -5.10 3.03 -8.71
C LEU A 199 -5.32 3.51 -10.15
N LEU A 200 -4.45 3.13 -11.09
CA LEU A 200 -4.56 3.50 -12.50
C LEU A 200 -5.91 3.08 -13.12
N ALA A 201 -6.45 1.93 -12.72
CA ALA A 201 -7.75 1.47 -13.21
C ALA A 201 -8.88 2.37 -12.68
N ALA A 202 -8.80 2.81 -11.42
CA ALA A 202 -9.77 3.74 -10.86
C ALA A 202 -9.68 5.14 -11.48
N LEU A 203 -8.47 5.63 -11.80
CA LEU A 203 -8.28 6.89 -12.52
C LEU A 203 -8.95 6.84 -13.91
N ALA A 204 -8.82 5.72 -14.63
CA ALA A 204 -9.49 5.52 -15.90
C ALA A 204 -11.03 5.56 -15.82
N LEU A 205 -11.60 5.24 -14.65
CA LEU A 205 -13.03 5.32 -14.39
C LEU A 205 -13.49 6.72 -13.92
N GLY A 206 -12.56 7.62 -13.62
CA GLY A 206 -12.85 8.99 -13.16
C GLY A 206 -12.64 9.22 -11.67
N ALA A 207 -11.88 8.37 -10.97
CA ALA A 207 -11.50 8.64 -9.58
C ALA A 207 -10.70 9.95 -9.48
N THR A 208 -11.10 10.83 -8.57
CA THR A 208 -10.41 12.11 -8.31
C THR A 208 -9.65 12.12 -6.99
N GLY A 209 -9.75 11.06 -6.19
CA GLY A 209 -9.07 10.93 -4.91
C GLY A 209 -8.84 9.47 -4.52
N ALA A 210 -7.82 9.23 -3.71
CA ALA A 210 -7.45 7.91 -3.25
C ALA A 210 -7.02 7.93 -1.78
N VAL A 211 -7.32 6.86 -1.03
CA VAL A 211 -6.92 6.69 0.38
C VAL A 211 -6.16 5.38 0.56
N GLY A 212 -4.88 5.46 0.89
CA GLY A 212 -3.96 4.33 0.82
C GLY A 212 -2.86 4.34 1.88
N SER A 213 -2.36 3.16 2.25
CA SER A 213 -1.24 3.03 3.20
C SER A 213 0.09 3.39 2.55
N THR A 214 0.25 3.10 1.26
CA THR A 214 1.52 3.25 0.56
C THR A 214 1.91 4.72 0.34
N TYR A 215 0.93 5.63 0.39
CA TYR A 215 1.17 7.07 0.26
C TYR A 215 1.96 7.64 1.45
N ASN A 216 2.14 6.88 2.54
CA ASN A 216 3.02 7.31 3.64
C ASN A 216 4.51 7.28 3.29
N TYR A 217 4.93 6.47 2.32
CA TYR A 217 6.36 6.26 2.02
C TYR A 217 6.71 6.23 0.53
N ILE A 218 5.74 6.03 -0.37
CA ILE A 218 5.97 6.06 -1.83
C ILE A 218 5.00 6.98 -2.59
N ALA A 219 4.44 8.01 -1.94
CA ALA A 219 3.61 9.02 -2.61
C ALA A 219 4.20 9.60 -3.92
N PRO A 220 5.52 9.88 -4.03
CA PRO A 220 6.09 10.37 -5.29
C PRO A 220 5.90 9.42 -6.49
N VAL A 221 5.82 8.10 -6.27
CA VAL A 221 5.51 7.14 -7.34
C VAL A 221 4.09 7.35 -7.85
N TYR A 222 3.14 7.52 -6.94
CA TYR A 222 1.73 7.74 -7.26
C TYR A 222 1.47 9.11 -7.86
N HIS A 223 2.18 10.16 -7.44
CA HIS A 223 2.10 11.47 -8.09
C HIS A 223 2.57 11.38 -9.55
N ARG A 224 3.71 10.72 -9.82
CA ARG A 224 4.17 10.50 -11.21
C ARG A 224 3.20 9.67 -12.05
N LEU A 225 2.59 8.64 -11.45
CA LEU A 225 1.52 7.87 -12.09
C LEU A 225 0.36 8.78 -12.50
N TRP A 226 -0.13 9.58 -11.54
CA TRP A 226 -1.27 10.47 -11.74
C TRP A 226 -1.00 11.53 -12.79
N ASP A 227 0.18 12.16 -12.74
CA ASP A 227 0.62 13.18 -13.69
C ASP A 227 0.79 12.61 -15.10
N ALA A 228 1.35 11.40 -15.22
CA ALA A 228 1.47 10.71 -16.50
C ALA A 228 0.08 10.41 -17.10
N PHE A 229 -0.86 9.92 -16.28
CA PHE A 229 -2.24 9.69 -16.69
C PHE A 229 -2.93 10.98 -17.14
N ALA A 230 -2.78 12.07 -16.37
CA ALA A 230 -3.39 13.36 -16.68
C ALA A 230 -2.88 13.97 -18.01
N ARG A 231 -1.64 13.66 -18.41
CA ARG A 231 -1.07 14.06 -19.71
C ARG A 231 -1.35 13.07 -20.85
N GLY A 232 -2.08 11.98 -20.60
CA GLY A 232 -2.36 10.94 -21.59
C GLY A 232 -1.20 9.96 -21.85
N ASP A 233 -0.10 10.02 -21.09
CA ASP A 233 1.01 9.08 -21.20
C ASP A 233 0.71 7.78 -20.42
N LEU A 234 -0.14 6.94 -21.03
CA LEU A 234 -0.54 5.66 -20.44
C LEU A 234 0.64 4.69 -20.28
N ALA A 235 1.69 4.82 -21.09
CA ALA A 235 2.86 3.97 -20.98
C ALA A 235 3.64 4.28 -19.70
N ALA A 236 3.88 5.56 -19.40
CA ALA A 236 4.49 5.98 -18.14
C ALA A 236 3.60 5.67 -16.93
N ALA A 237 2.28 5.91 -17.03
CA ALA A 237 1.35 5.61 -15.95
C ALA A 237 1.38 4.10 -15.58
N ARG A 238 1.39 3.21 -16.58
CA ARG A 238 1.52 1.75 -16.36
C ARG A 238 2.86 1.38 -15.72
N ARG A 239 3.97 2.00 -16.13
CA ARG A 239 5.28 1.76 -15.51
C ARG A 239 5.29 2.16 -14.04
N HIS A 240 4.72 3.32 -13.69
CA HIS A 240 4.64 3.76 -12.29
C HIS A 240 3.69 2.89 -11.44
N GLN A 241 2.55 2.47 -11.98
CA GLN A 241 1.67 1.49 -11.33
C GLN A 241 2.40 0.16 -11.07
N TRP A 242 3.19 -0.29 -12.05
CA TRP A 242 3.98 -1.51 -11.91
C TRP A 242 5.06 -1.38 -10.82
N THR A 243 5.78 -0.25 -10.77
CA THR A 243 6.74 0.03 -9.68
C THR A 243 6.07 -0.09 -8.31
N ALA A 244 4.91 0.54 -8.14
CA ALA A 244 4.16 0.45 -6.90
C ALA A 244 3.76 -1.00 -6.56
N LEU A 245 3.26 -1.74 -7.55
CA LEU A 245 2.85 -3.14 -7.38
C LEU A 245 4.02 -4.05 -6.96
N GLN A 246 5.22 -3.84 -7.52
CA GLN A 246 6.41 -4.61 -7.12
C GLN A 246 6.78 -4.38 -5.65
N ILE A 247 6.75 -3.12 -5.20
CA ILE A 247 6.99 -2.78 -3.78
C ILE A 247 5.93 -3.43 -2.90
N ILE A 248 4.65 -3.33 -3.26
CA ILE A 248 3.54 -3.90 -2.49
C ILE A 248 3.65 -5.44 -2.42
N ALA A 249 3.99 -6.10 -3.53
CA ALA A 249 4.15 -7.55 -3.58
C ALA A 249 5.23 -8.04 -2.61
N VAL A 250 6.36 -7.33 -2.53
CA VAL A 250 7.39 -7.60 -1.53
C VAL A 250 6.84 -7.41 -0.11
N MET A 251 6.18 -6.27 0.16
CA MET A 251 5.61 -5.99 1.49
C MET A 251 4.58 -7.02 1.96
N ILE A 252 3.72 -7.53 1.06
CA ILE A 252 2.70 -8.52 1.40
C ILE A 252 3.34 -9.81 1.92
N ARG A 253 4.47 -10.25 1.35
CA ARG A 253 5.21 -11.44 1.82
C ARG A 253 5.74 -11.30 3.25
N HIS A 254 5.94 -10.07 3.70
CA HIS A 254 6.40 -9.73 5.06
C HIS A 254 5.26 -9.29 5.98
N GLY A 255 3.99 -9.53 5.61
CA GLY A 255 2.82 -9.16 6.41
C GLY A 255 2.56 -7.65 6.33
N GLY A 256 1.77 -7.23 5.34
CA GLY A 256 1.66 -5.83 4.88
C GLY A 256 1.65 -4.70 5.94
N LEU A 257 0.97 -4.86 7.09
CA LEU A 257 1.01 -3.86 8.18
C LEU A 257 2.36 -3.82 8.91
N PRO A 258 2.86 -4.92 9.50
CA PRO A 258 4.24 -5.01 10.01
C PRO A 258 5.30 -4.50 9.02
N ALA A 259 5.23 -4.92 7.75
CA ALA A 259 6.11 -4.44 6.70
C ALA A 259 5.97 -2.92 6.47
N GLY A 260 4.75 -2.40 6.54
CA GLY A 260 4.47 -0.96 6.44
C GLY A 260 5.10 -0.12 7.54
N LYS A 261 5.08 -0.59 8.80
CA LYS A 261 5.82 0.10 9.88
C LYS A 261 7.33 0.06 9.68
N ALA A 262 7.87 -1.03 9.15
CA ALA A 262 9.29 -1.11 8.78
C ALA A 262 9.64 -0.14 7.64
N MET A 263 8.78 -0.01 6.62
CA MET A 263 8.93 0.98 5.54
C MET A 263 8.99 2.41 6.06
N MET A 264 8.20 2.74 7.08
CA MET A 264 8.29 4.05 7.74
C MET A 264 9.66 4.28 8.40
N GLY A 265 10.23 3.26 9.05
CA GLY A 265 11.59 3.34 9.58
C GLY A 265 12.65 3.56 8.49
N PHE A 266 12.48 2.95 7.31
CA PHE A 266 13.39 3.15 6.18
C PHE A 266 13.43 4.58 5.64
N ILE A 267 12.36 5.36 5.86
CA ILE A 267 12.29 6.80 5.53
C ILE A 267 12.55 7.70 6.75
N GLY A 268 13.05 7.13 7.86
CA GLY A 268 13.42 7.86 9.08
C GLY A 268 12.26 8.20 10.01
N LEU A 269 11.10 7.54 9.87
CA LEU A 269 9.91 7.74 10.68
C LEU A 269 9.58 6.48 11.49
N GLU A 270 10.17 6.38 12.67
CA GLU A 270 10.01 5.22 13.56
C GLU A 270 8.59 5.13 14.15
N CYS A 271 7.78 4.21 13.62
CA CYS A 271 6.42 3.95 14.09
C CYS A 271 6.34 2.84 15.17
N GLY A 272 7.47 2.25 15.54
CA GLY A 272 7.55 1.23 16.59
C GLY A 272 6.83 -0.09 16.24
N PRO A 273 6.48 -0.90 17.25
CA PRO A 273 5.87 -2.21 17.02
C PRO A 273 4.42 -2.10 16.53
N VAL A 274 3.87 -3.19 16.00
CA VAL A 274 2.42 -3.38 15.83
C VAL A 274 1.79 -3.90 17.12
N ARG A 275 0.49 -3.71 17.30
CA ARG A 275 -0.25 -4.24 18.44
C ARG A 275 -0.72 -5.68 18.16
N PRO A 276 -0.64 -6.61 19.14
CA PRO A 276 -1.23 -7.93 19.00
C PRO A 276 -2.69 -7.88 18.54
N PRO A 277 -3.16 -8.83 17.70
CA PRO A 277 -2.52 -10.11 17.36
C PRO A 277 -1.48 -10.03 16.22
N LEU A 278 -1.19 -8.86 15.68
CA LEU A 278 -0.12 -8.70 14.69
C LEU A 278 1.25 -8.94 15.36
N ARG A 279 2.18 -9.52 14.60
CA ARG A 279 3.57 -9.74 15.03
C ARG A 279 4.48 -8.70 14.40
N THR A 280 5.25 -8.00 15.23
CA THR A 280 6.30 -7.10 14.77
C THR A 280 7.40 -7.91 14.07
N LEU A 281 7.91 -7.39 12.95
CA LEU A 281 9.05 -7.99 12.27
C LEU A 281 10.28 -7.95 13.16
N THR A 282 11.02 -9.04 13.18
CA THR A 282 12.36 -9.10 13.80
C THR A 282 13.36 -8.30 12.98
N GLU A 283 14.49 -7.91 13.56
CA GLU A 283 15.56 -7.21 12.84
C GLU A 283 16.02 -7.98 11.59
N GLY A 284 16.10 -9.32 11.67
CA GLY A 284 16.44 -10.18 10.54
C GLY A 284 15.41 -10.14 9.41
N GLU A 285 14.11 -10.10 9.74
CA GLU A 285 13.03 -9.96 8.77
C GLU A 285 12.98 -8.56 8.16
N VAL A 286 13.21 -7.51 8.96
CA VAL A 286 13.34 -6.13 8.44
C VAL A 286 14.52 -6.03 7.46
N ALA A 287 15.66 -6.64 7.79
CA ALA A 287 16.81 -6.69 6.88
C ALA A 287 16.50 -7.50 5.61
N ALA A 288 15.71 -8.58 5.70
CA ALA A 288 15.27 -9.35 4.53
C ALA A 288 14.33 -8.53 3.63
N LEU A 289 13.34 -7.86 4.23
CA LEU A 289 12.44 -6.93 3.54
C LEU A 289 13.24 -5.85 2.78
N ARG A 290 14.21 -5.20 3.45
CA ARG A 290 15.07 -4.20 2.82
C ARG A 290 15.81 -4.79 1.61
N ARG A 291 16.47 -5.94 1.78
CA ARG A 291 17.20 -6.60 0.69
C ARG A 291 16.32 -6.94 -0.51
N GLU A 292 15.09 -7.39 -0.29
CA GLU A 292 14.15 -7.68 -1.38
C GLU A 292 13.67 -6.42 -2.10
N LEU A 293 13.42 -5.33 -1.37
CA LEU A 293 13.04 -4.04 -1.96
C LEU A 293 14.18 -3.42 -2.77
N GLU A 294 15.40 -3.56 -2.29
CA GLU A 294 16.62 -3.09 -2.94
C GLU A 294 17.15 -4.10 -3.97
N SER A 295 16.50 -5.28 -4.11
CA SER A 295 16.97 -6.33 -5.01
C SER A 295 16.83 -5.89 -6.46
N VAL A 296 17.93 -5.36 -7.00
CA VAL A 296 18.16 -5.28 -8.42
C VAL A 296 18.44 -6.71 -8.88
N GLY A 297 17.52 -7.28 -9.66
CA GLY A 297 17.74 -8.55 -10.35
C GLY A 297 19.07 -8.54 -11.13
N PHE A 298 19.52 -9.71 -11.56
CA PHE A 298 20.79 -9.80 -12.27
C PHE A 298 20.60 -9.36 -13.73
N ALA A 299 21.44 -8.44 -14.19
CA ALA A 299 21.56 -8.07 -15.59
C ALA A 299 22.52 -9.01 -16.32
N GLY A 300 22.11 -9.46 -17.52
CA GLY A 300 22.88 -10.37 -18.34
C GLY A 300 23.27 -11.72 -17.70
N PRO A 301 22.41 -12.38 -16.90
CA PRO A 301 22.73 -13.74 -16.46
C PRO A 301 22.68 -14.71 -17.65
N PHE A 302 23.37 -15.82 -17.52
CA PHE A 302 23.13 -16.98 -18.38
C PHE A 302 21.83 -17.64 -17.92
N ALA A 303 20.94 -17.98 -18.85
CA ALA A 303 19.69 -18.65 -18.53
C ALA A 303 19.35 -19.72 -19.56
N GLY A 304 18.79 -20.83 -19.08
CA GLY A 304 18.32 -21.92 -19.93
C GLY A 304 17.80 -23.10 -19.11
N THR A 305 17.31 -24.13 -19.80
CA THR A 305 16.80 -25.34 -19.17
C THR A 305 17.79 -26.49 -19.30
N SER A 306 17.98 -27.26 -18.23
CA SER A 306 18.72 -28.53 -18.22
C SER A 306 17.88 -29.56 -17.48
N GLY A 307 17.54 -30.66 -18.15
CA GLY A 307 16.61 -31.65 -17.59
C GLY A 307 15.25 -31.04 -17.29
N ASP A 308 14.80 -31.18 -16.04
CA ASP A 308 13.54 -30.61 -15.53
C ASP A 308 13.70 -29.23 -14.86
N ALA A 309 14.90 -28.65 -14.87
CA ALA A 309 15.17 -27.40 -14.18
C ALA A 309 15.47 -26.21 -15.11
N LEU A 310 14.97 -25.04 -14.69
CA LEU A 310 15.47 -23.74 -15.14
C LEU A 310 16.73 -23.38 -14.36
N LEU A 311 17.81 -23.07 -15.08
CA LEU A 311 19.07 -22.58 -14.53
C LEU A 311 19.22 -21.11 -14.87
N VAL A 312 19.55 -20.29 -13.87
CA VAL A 312 19.93 -18.88 -14.03
C VAL A 312 21.27 -18.69 -13.33
N GLY A 313 22.33 -18.44 -14.09
CA GLY A 313 23.70 -18.38 -13.61
C GLY A 313 24.36 -17.02 -13.81
N GLY A 314 25.02 -16.55 -12.76
CA GLY A 314 25.81 -15.33 -12.76
C GLY A 314 24.99 -14.06 -12.94
N GLY A 315 25.44 -13.19 -13.83
CA GLY A 315 24.84 -11.88 -14.03
C GLY A 315 25.53 -10.79 -13.18
N ALA A 316 25.17 -9.55 -13.43
CA ALA A 316 25.72 -8.40 -12.73
C ALA A 316 24.61 -7.47 -12.24
N ASN A 317 24.81 -6.85 -11.08
CA ASN A 317 23.87 -5.87 -10.56
C ASN A 317 24.59 -4.75 -9.81
N PHE A 318 23.82 -3.94 -9.11
CA PHE A 318 24.23 -2.71 -8.45
C PHE A 318 23.67 -2.70 -7.02
N PRO A 319 24.21 -3.55 -6.12
CA PRO A 319 23.55 -3.86 -4.85
C PRO A 319 23.56 -2.69 -3.85
N GLU A 320 24.45 -1.71 -4.04
CA GLU A 320 24.59 -0.56 -3.13
C GLU A 320 23.85 0.69 -3.65
N ALA A 321 24.02 1.03 -4.94
CA ALA A 321 23.36 2.16 -5.62
C ALA A 321 23.46 1.99 -7.14
N MET A 322 22.67 2.72 -7.93
CA MET A 322 22.73 2.68 -9.40
C MET A 322 23.98 3.41 -9.95
N PRO A 323 24.41 3.15 -11.21
CA PRO A 323 25.63 3.75 -11.76
C PRO A 323 25.67 5.28 -11.72
N TRP A 324 24.53 5.92 -11.99
CA TRP A 324 24.41 7.39 -12.01
C TRP A 324 24.42 8.02 -10.62
N ASP A 325 24.29 7.20 -9.57
CA ASP A 325 24.39 7.58 -8.17
C ASP A 325 25.75 7.14 -7.56
N GLY A 326 26.74 6.82 -8.40
CA GLY A 326 28.08 6.41 -7.97
C GLY A 326 28.20 4.96 -7.51
N GLY A 327 27.16 4.14 -7.70
CA GLY A 327 27.17 2.77 -7.25
C GLY A 327 28.05 1.84 -8.08
N ARG A 328 28.68 0.88 -7.39
CA ARG A 328 29.63 -0.06 -7.98
C ARG A 328 28.91 -1.28 -8.56
N LYS A 329 29.22 -1.63 -9.80
CA LYS A 329 28.76 -2.87 -10.44
C LYS A 329 29.39 -4.07 -9.73
N VAL A 330 28.57 -5.03 -9.33
CA VAL A 330 29.00 -6.31 -8.76
C VAL A 330 28.62 -7.43 -9.73
N TRP A 331 29.55 -8.34 -9.93
CA TRP A 331 29.40 -9.52 -10.79
C TRP A 331 29.24 -10.75 -9.93
N HIS A 332 28.43 -11.70 -10.38
CA HIS A 332 28.06 -12.88 -9.63
C HIS A 332 28.40 -14.13 -10.41
N ASP A 333 28.72 -15.21 -9.69
CA ASP A 333 28.94 -16.56 -10.19
C ASP A 333 27.83 -17.52 -9.76
N ARG A 334 27.02 -17.16 -8.77
CA ARG A 334 25.97 -18.03 -8.26
C ARG A 334 25.01 -18.50 -9.35
N VAL A 335 24.67 -19.78 -9.31
CA VAL A 335 23.63 -20.41 -10.13
C VAL A 335 22.42 -20.72 -9.27
N PHE A 336 21.27 -20.26 -9.75
CA PHE A 336 19.95 -20.49 -9.20
C PHE A 336 19.25 -21.57 -10.02
N VAL A 337 18.64 -22.54 -9.33
CA VAL A 337 17.96 -23.69 -9.95
C VAL A 337 16.49 -23.68 -9.55
N LEU A 338 15.59 -23.83 -10.52
CA LEU A 338 14.14 -23.94 -10.28
C LEU A 338 13.57 -25.16 -11.02
N THR A 339 13.12 -26.16 -10.26
CA THR A 339 12.56 -27.43 -10.79
C THR A 339 11.05 -27.37 -11.04
N ASN A 340 10.35 -26.40 -10.44
CA ASN A 340 8.93 -26.17 -10.64
C ASN A 340 8.65 -24.66 -10.51
N PRO A 341 7.81 -24.04 -11.36
CA PRO A 341 7.41 -22.64 -11.21
C PRO A 341 6.85 -22.27 -9.82
N ALA A 342 6.33 -23.24 -9.06
CA ALA A 342 5.83 -23.06 -7.70
C ALA A 342 6.86 -23.36 -6.59
N ASP A 343 8.04 -23.89 -6.93
CA ASP A 343 9.10 -24.20 -5.96
C ASP A 343 9.91 -22.96 -5.55
N THR A 344 10.67 -23.10 -4.48
CA THR A 344 11.72 -22.14 -4.11
C THR A 344 13.00 -22.40 -4.90
N TRP A 345 13.69 -21.31 -5.28
CA TRP A 345 14.99 -21.40 -5.95
C TRP A 345 16.02 -22.11 -5.06
N ARG A 346 16.70 -23.12 -5.62
CA ARG A 346 17.85 -23.76 -4.99
C ARG A 346 19.14 -23.01 -5.37
N THR A 347 20.05 -22.88 -4.42
CA THR A 347 21.33 -22.17 -4.57
C THR A 347 22.48 -23.02 -4.02
N GLY A 348 23.73 -22.70 -4.37
CA GLY A 348 24.93 -23.42 -3.91
C GLY A 348 25.79 -23.99 -5.04
N PHE A 349 25.41 -23.70 -6.28
CA PHE A 349 26.20 -23.96 -7.48
C PHE A 349 26.80 -22.64 -7.98
N GLU A 350 27.97 -22.70 -8.60
CA GLU A 350 28.70 -21.53 -9.06
C GLU A 350 29.18 -21.74 -10.50
N LEU A 351 29.19 -20.65 -11.27
CA LEU A 351 29.94 -20.54 -12.51
C LEU A 351 31.44 -20.65 -12.21
N PRO A 352 32.28 -20.96 -13.21
CA PRO A 352 33.73 -20.99 -13.02
C PRO A 352 34.34 -19.69 -12.47
N ARG A 353 33.63 -18.56 -12.64
CA ARG A 353 33.98 -17.23 -12.13
C ARG A 353 32.76 -16.30 -12.16
N PRO A 354 32.79 -15.16 -11.45
CA PRO A 354 31.77 -14.13 -11.58
C PRO A 354 31.67 -13.63 -13.03
N LEU A 355 30.52 -13.78 -13.67
CA LEU A 355 30.40 -13.60 -15.12
C LEU A 355 28.98 -13.16 -15.53
N ALA A 356 28.88 -12.22 -16.49
CA ALA A 356 27.60 -11.79 -17.07
C ALA A 356 27.74 -11.38 -18.54
N TYR A 357 26.62 -11.04 -19.17
CA TYR A 357 26.52 -10.54 -20.55
C TYR A 357 27.11 -11.49 -21.61
N GLY A 358 27.10 -12.79 -21.35
CA GLY A 358 27.38 -13.81 -22.36
C GLY A 358 26.09 -14.29 -23.04
N VAL A 359 26.22 -15.28 -23.92
CA VAL A 359 25.09 -15.92 -24.59
C VAL A 359 24.88 -17.31 -23.99
N SER A 360 23.63 -17.69 -23.73
CA SER A 360 23.28 -19.06 -23.35
C SER A 360 22.22 -19.65 -24.27
N VAL A 361 22.33 -20.95 -24.52
CA VAL A 361 21.34 -21.73 -25.27
C VAL A 361 21.10 -23.05 -24.55
N SER A 362 19.84 -23.48 -24.50
CA SER A 362 19.48 -24.78 -23.93
C SER A 362 19.69 -25.88 -24.96
N THR A 363 20.38 -26.95 -24.58
CA THR A 363 20.63 -28.15 -25.39
C THR A 363 20.21 -29.41 -24.64
N PRO A 364 20.09 -30.57 -25.30
CA PRO A 364 19.81 -31.85 -24.61
C PRO A 364 20.82 -32.20 -23.51
N GLU A 365 22.04 -31.70 -23.60
CA GLU A 365 23.15 -31.96 -22.67
C GLU A 365 23.28 -30.93 -21.53
N GLY A 366 22.50 -29.85 -21.56
CA GLY A 366 22.53 -28.77 -20.56
C GLY A 366 22.41 -27.36 -21.16
N VAL A 367 22.76 -26.33 -20.41
CA VAL A 367 22.77 -24.93 -20.87
C VAL A 367 24.17 -24.56 -21.33
N LEU A 368 24.38 -24.49 -22.65
CA LEU A 368 25.65 -24.08 -23.24
C LEU A 368 25.79 -22.56 -23.11
N CYS A 369 26.82 -22.12 -22.42
CA CYS A 369 27.12 -20.72 -22.12
C CYS A 369 28.41 -20.33 -22.85
N ALA A 370 28.37 -19.23 -23.62
CA ALA A 370 29.48 -18.77 -24.44
C ALA A 370 29.79 -17.29 -24.17
N GLY A 371 31.07 -17.03 -23.94
CA GLY A 371 31.62 -15.70 -23.72
C GLY A 371 31.15 -15.06 -22.41
N GLY A 372 31.10 -13.73 -22.40
CA GLY A 372 30.70 -12.93 -21.24
C GLY A 372 31.73 -11.90 -20.86
N SER A 373 31.54 -11.25 -19.73
CA SER A 373 32.43 -10.23 -19.18
C SER A 373 32.45 -10.34 -17.66
N ASP A 374 33.49 -9.79 -17.05
CA ASP A 374 33.57 -9.53 -15.62
C ASP A 374 34.04 -8.09 -15.34
N ALA A 375 34.53 -7.83 -14.13
CA ALA A 375 35.02 -6.50 -13.75
C ALA A 375 36.33 -6.08 -14.47
N GLN A 376 37.06 -7.02 -15.07
CA GLN A 376 38.38 -6.80 -15.65
C GLN A 376 38.42 -6.96 -17.17
N GLU A 377 37.75 -7.97 -17.72
CA GLU A 377 37.88 -8.31 -19.14
C GLU A 377 36.65 -8.97 -19.77
N HIS A 378 36.73 -9.19 -21.08
CA HIS A 378 35.77 -9.98 -21.85
C HIS A 378 36.28 -11.41 -22.04
N HIS A 379 35.41 -12.38 -21.82
CA HIS A 379 35.75 -13.81 -21.89
C HIS A 379 35.25 -14.42 -23.20
N ARG A 380 36.03 -15.38 -23.72
CA ARG A 380 35.69 -16.17 -24.93
C ARG A 380 35.42 -17.64 -24.63
N GLU A 381 35.49 -18.02 -23.35
CA GLU A 381 35.32 -19.39 -22.90
C GLU A 381 33.89 -19.88 -23.16
N VAL A 382 33.77 -21.18 -23.36
CA VAL A 382 32.49 -21.86 -23.52
C VAL A 382 32.41 -22.94 -22.46
N PHE A 383 31.33 -22.97 -21.71
CA PHE A 383 31.10 -23.96 -20.66
C PHE A 383 29.64 -24.43 -20.69
N LEU A 384 29.38 -25.57 -20.06
CA LEU A 384 28.07 -26.21 -20.06
C LEU A 384 27.57 -26.34 -18.62
N LEU A 385 26.43 -25.73 -18.33
CA LEU A 385 25.75 -25.90 -17.05
C LEU A 385 24.82 -27.11 -17.11
N ARG A 386 24.99 -28.04 -16.17
CA ARG A 386 24.20 -29.27 -16.11
C ARG A 386 23.47 -29.38 -14.79
N TRP A 387 22.19 -29.70 -14.88
CA TRP A 387 21.36 -30.18 -13.79
C TRP A 387 21.09 -31.66 -14.01
N ALA A 388 21.33 -32.47 -12.98
CA ALA A 388 21.31 -33.93 -13.02
C ALA A 388 20.09 -34.50 -12.33
#